data_AF-A0A7S2EE63-F1
#
_entry.id   AF-A0A7S2EE63-F1
#
_cell.length_a   1.000
_cell.length_b   1.000
_cell.length_c   1.000
_cell.angle_alpha   90.00
_cell.angle_beta   90.00
_cell.angle_gamma   90.00
#
_symmetry.space_group_name_H-M   'P 1'
#
loop_
_entity.id
_entity.type
_entity.pdbx_description
1 polymer ?
#
loop_
_entity_poly.entity_id
_entity_poly.type
_entity_poly.pdbx_seq_one_letter_code
_entity_poly.pdbx_strand_id
1 'polypeptide(L)'
;MRSNYFQRFATCAFLLLFLLGCGIRSNVFNTVFLRANDNLYFEGRWILNQDQDSAISDWPCSAFRFRVRVGDPAKTTVRLVWYGLRTRILVRIDAGNGVSEEKIYSGPSTVLVWWKSNTSISFPSEGDFDISVHKLTTAAPFGMGIGGDVLKPSKLEIYGVQIGGTAIHLPVDNPPPLRFDIIGASDTAGYCVDGTPETLQTSYILEGWKYENCYRTSGSVLAQGFNAQVNYQAASGMGLTQNAMASQEWQLGPLSMPDYINRTLMTDKTSLWPYSEHPAPDLVLVSLGGNDYNHQGDNVPSDAEFNAAYEKLLLQLFMHYGVVNEDKTIGQGKIPKIVSICGQGSPNEGTDQNRCRPCPHVEGAVQKFQENNAGDMAIAVDYIFI
;
A
#
# COMPACT_ATOMS: atom_id res chain seq x y z
N MET A 1 10.22 -38.83 70.06
CA MET A 1 8.88 -38.85 69.44
C MET A 1 9.06 -38.96 67.93
N ARG A 2 8.49 -40.03 67.32
CA ARG A 2 8.06 -40.25 65.92
C ARG A 2 8.87 -39.54 64.79
N SER A 3 9.62 -40.29 63.96
CA SER A 3 9.18 -40.94 62.67
C SER A 3 9.29 -39.96 61.49
N ASN A 4 9.70 -40.26 60.25
CA ASN A 4 10.33 -41.35 59.50
C ASN A 4 10.52 -40.77 58.06
N TYR A 5 11.23 -41.51 57.20
CA TYR A 5 11.25 -41.41 55.73
C TYR A 5 12.12 -40.31 55.09
N PHE A 6 13.31 -40.70 54.65
CA PHE A 6 13.67 -40.56 53.23
C PHE A 6 14.66 -41.67 52.84
N GLN A 7 14.19 -42.55 51.97
CA GLN A 7 14.90 -43.70 51.42
C GLN A 7 15.31 -43.38 49.99
N ARG A 8 16.54 -43.80 49.63
CA ARG A 8 16.95 -44.36 48.31
C ARG A 8 17.13 -43.34 47.16
N PHE A 9 18.13 -43.40 46.27
CA PHE A 9 19.12 -44.41 45.93
C PHE A 9 20.37 -43.72 45.33
N ALA A 10 21.54 -44.30 45.61
CA ALA A 10 22.81 -43.99 44.98
C ALA A 10 22.98 -44.74 43.65
N THR A 11 24.10 -44.43 42.97
CA THR A 11 24.82 -45.20 41.93
C THR A 11 24.25 -45.24 40.51
N CYS A 12 24.88 -44.50 39.58
CA CYS A 12 25.85 -45.08 38.64
C CYS A 12 26.48 -43.97 37.78
N ALA A 13 27.78 -43.78 37.95
CA ALA A 13 28.64 -42.96 37.11
C ALA A 13 29.62 -43.87 36.35
N PHE A 14 30.03 -43.39 35.18
CA PHE A 14 31.10 -43.90 34.30
C PHE A 14 30.83 -45.17 33.50
N LEU A 15 30.62 -45.02 32.19
CA LEU A 15 31.37 -45.76 31.16
C LEU A 15 31.25 -45.08 29.78
N LEU A 16 32.41 -44.94 29.12
CA LEU A 16 32.68 -44.68 27.69
C LEU A 16 32.37 -43.30 27.07
N LEU A 17 33.33 -42.37 27.24
CA LEU A 17 33.84 -41.59 26.10
C LEU A 17 34.83 -42.46 25.33
N PHE A 18 34.59 -42.74 24.05
CA PHE A 18 35.56 -42.69 22.95
C PHE A 18 34.94 -43.22 21.64
N LEU A 19 35.22 -42.50 20.55
CA LEU A 19 35.13 -42.91 19.15
C LEU A 19 33.74 -43.05 18.52
N LEU A 20 33.25 -41.93 17.96
CA LEU A 20 32.78 -41.89 16.56
C LEU A 20 32.95 -40.44 16.08
N GLY A 21 34.16 -40.14 15.59
CA GLY A 21 34.40 -38.99 14.73
C GLY A 21 33.70 -39.21 13.40
N CYS A 22 32.38 -39.02 13.37
CA CYS A 22 31.68 -38.76 12.13
C CYS A 22 31.72 -37.25 11.94
N GLY A 23 32.66 -36.79 11.11
CA GLY A 23 32.68 -35.42 10.60
C GLY A 23 31.46 -35.19 9.72
N ILE A 24 30.29 -35.09 10.32
CA ILE A 24 29.17 -34.38 9.72
C ILE A 24 29.63 -32.93 9.76
N ARG A 25 30.27 -32.48 8.67
CA ARG A 25 30.19 -31.08 8.31
C ARG A 25 28.69 -30.81 8.21
N SER A 26 28.09 -30.34 9.29
CA SER A 26 26.85 -29.60 9.17
C SER A 26 27.23 -28.46 8.24
N ASN A 27 26.81 -28.58 6.98
CA ASN A 27 26.65 -27.42 6.14
C ASN A 27 25.66 -26.57 6.91
N VAL A 28 26.19 -25.68 7.74
CA VAL A 28 25.43 -24.62 8.38
C VAL A 28 24.91 -23.82 7.21
N PHE A 29 23.69 -24.14 6.79
CA PHE A 29 23.00 -23.42 5.74
C PHE A 29 22.90 -21.98 6.24
N ASN A 30 23.72 -21.10 5.66
CA ASN A 30 23.73 -19.68 5.99
C ASN A 30 22.34 -19.13 5.67
N THR A 31 21.51 -18.99 6.70
CA THR A 31 20.24 -18.30 6.58
C THR A 31 20.51 -16.84 6.91
N VAL A 32 20.35 -15.96 5.94
CA VAL A 32 20.37 -14.52 6.12
C VAL A 32 18.95 -14.06 6.38
N PHE A 33 18.77 -13.27 7.44
CA PHE A 33 17.51 -12.57 7.68
C PHE A 33 17.71 -11.12 7.28
N LEU A 34 17.13 -10.72 6.16
CA LEU A 34 17.06 -9.31 5.78
C LEU A 34 15.96 -8.67 6.59
N ARG A 35 16.35 -7.80 7.50
CA ARG A 35 15.41 -7.04 8.29
C ARG A 35 14.76 -5.95 7.45
N ALA A 36 13.70 -5.34 7.96
CA ALA A 36 13.06 -4.21 7.30
C ALA A 36 14.05 -3.07 6.98
N ASN A 37 15.14 -2.91 7.74
CA ASN A 37 16.13 -1.87 7.51
C ASN A 37 17.34 -2.34 6.66
N ASP A 38 17.39 -3.60 6.24
CA ASP A 38 18.54 -4.19 5.54
C ASP A 38 18.27 -4.32 4.04
N ASN A 39 18.78 -3.38 3.23
CA ASN A 39 18.80 -3.43 1.75
C ASN A 39 17.47 -3.78 1.05
N LEU A 40 16.34 -3.72 1.76
CA LEU A 40 15.01 -3.74 1.16
C LEU A 40 14.70 -2.34 0.64
N TYR A 41 14.18 -2.26 -0.57
CA TYR A 41 13.78 -1.00 -1.18
C TYR A 41 12.27 -0.81 -1.04
N PHE A 42 11.84 0.23 -0.32
CA PHE A 42 10.41 0.49 -0.07
C PHE A 42 9.85 1.57 -1.01
N GLU A 43 8.67 1.29 -1.57
CA GLU A 43 7.88 2.18 -2.43
C GLU A 43 6.54 2.50 -1.76
N GLY A 44 6.09 3.75 -1.90
CA GLY A 44 4.92 4.26 -1.17
C GLY A 44 5.27 4.76 0.23
N ARG A 45 4.29 4.77 1.13
CA ARG A 45 4.43 5.33 2.48
C ARG A 45 4.58 4.26 3.53
N TRP A 46 5.70 4.31 4.24
CA TRP A 46 6.09 3.32 5.24
C TRP A 46 6.57 4.00 6.51
N ILE A 47 6.22 3.42 7.66
CA ILE A 47 6.93 3.65 8.92
C ILE A 47 7.92 2.51 9.11
N LEU A 48 9.21 2.86 9.21
CA LEU A 48 10.26 1.91 9.58
C LEU A 48 10.41 1.93 11.10
N ASN A 49 9.90 0.89 11.77
CA ASN A 49 10.01 0.72 13.21
C ASN A 49 11.33 0.02 13.55
N GLN A 50 12.33 0.80 13.95
CA GLN A 50 13.66 0.31 14.30
C GLN A 50 13.64 -0.63 15.52
N ASP A 51 12.80 -0.34 16.51
CA ASP A 51 12.74 -1.13 17.76
C ASP A 51 12.13 -2.52 17.54
N GLN A 52 11.16 -2.62 16.63
CA GLN A 52 10.44 -3.86 16.33
C GLN A 52 10.95 -4.56 15.07
N ASP A 53 11.94 -3.96 14.42
CA ASP A 53 12.55 -4.49 13.20
C ASP A 53 11.53 -4.77 12.10
N SER A 54 10.62 -3.83 11.90
CA SER A 54 9.48 -3.97 11.00
C SER A 54 9.20 -2.72 10.20
N ALA A 55 8.60 -2.90 9.03
CA ALA A 55 8.06 -1.83 8.21
C ALA A 55 6.53 -1.94 8.18
N ILE A 56 5.84 -0.82 8.38
CA ILE A 56 4.38 -0.77 8.45
C ILE A 56 3.85 0.16 7.37
N SER A 57 2.84 -0.30 6.64
CA SER A 57 2.09 0.54 5.69
C SER A 57 0.60 0.18 5.69
N ASP A 58 -0.24 1.15 5.38
CA ASP A 58 -1.69 0.97 5.36
C ASP A 58 -2.37 1.55 4.11
N TRP A 59 -1.66 2.35 3.31
CA TRP A 59 -2.07 2.75 1.97
C TRP A 59 -2.00 1.58 0.99
N PRO A 60 -2.96 1.44 0.05
CA PRO A 60 -2.89 0.41 -0.98
C PRO A 60 -1.64 0.63 -1.85
N CYS A 61 -1.18 -0.40 -2.55
CA CYS A 61 -0.06 -0.41 -3.47
C CYS A 61 1.30 0.02 -2.91
N SER A 62 1.39 0.22 -1.60
CA SER A 62 2.68 0.28 -0.92
C SER A 62 3.42 -1.04 -1.14
N ALA A 63 4.68 -0.95 -1.53
CA ALA A 63 5.45 -2.10 -1.94
C ALA A 63 6.86 -2.09 -1.33
N PHE A 64 7.51 -3.24 -1.37
CA PHE A 64 8.95 -3.31 -1.18
C PHE A 64 9.58 -4.31 -2.15
N ARG A 65 10.86 -4.13 -2.42
CA ARG A 65 11.64 -4.92 -3.38
C ARG A 65 12.92 -5.44 -2.76
N PHE A 66 13.35 -6.59 -3.26
CA PHE A 66 14.66 -7.17 -2.97
C PHE A 66 15.08 -8.05 -4.14
N ARG A 67 16.39 -8.31 -4.24
CA ARG A 67 16.96 -9.10 -5.31
C ARG A 67 17.69 -10.31 -4.75
N VAL A 68 17.57 -11.45 -5.43
CA VAL A 68 18.30 -12.67 -5.06
C VAL A 68 18.91 -13.34 -6.28
N ARG A 69 20.07 -13.96 -6.09
CA ARG A 69 20.63 -14.96 -6.99
C ARG A 69 20.29 -16.34 -6.47
N VAL A 70 19.63 -17.14 -7.28
CA VAL A 70 19.26 -18.53 -7.01
C VAL A 70 20.25 -19.44 -7.72
N GLY A 71 20.95 -20.29 -6.96
CA GLY A 71 21.69 -21.43 -7.50
C GLY A 71 20.72 -22.55 -7.86
N ASP A 72 20.64 -23.60 -7.04
CA ASP A 72 19.67 -24.70 -7.22
C ASP A 72 18.29 -24.35 -6.61
N PRO A 73 17.20 -24.22 -7.40
CA PRO A 73 15.87 -23.88 -6.89
C PRO A 73 15.31 -24.92 -5.90
N ALA A 74 15.64 -26.20 -6.08
CA ALA A 74 15.18 -27.27 -5.19
C ALA A 74 15.84 -27.23 -3.81
N LYS A 75 16.97 -26.54 -3.69
CA LYS A 75 17.68 -26.31 -2.42
C LYS A 75 17.54 -24.88 -1.90
N THR A 76 16.87 -24.00 -2.64
CA THR A 76 16.69 -22.60 -2.26
C THR A 76 15.55 -22.44 -1.27
N THR A 77 15.75 -21.60 -0.27
CA THR A 77 14.67 -21.16 0.63
C THR A 77 14.61 -19.65 0.66
N VAL A 78 13.53 -19.07 0.14
CA VAL A 78 13.21 -17.65 0.36
C VAL A 78 11.85 -17.57 1.01
N ARG A 79 11.75 -16.89 2.16
CA ARG A 79 10.52 -16.77 2.93
C ARG A 79 10.27 -15.34 3.37
N LEU A 80 9.09 -14.84 3.07
CA LEU A 80 8.60 -13.55 3.55
C LEU A 80 7.90 -13.72 4.90
N VAL A 81 8.33 -12.95 5.90
CA VAL A 81 7.69 -12.89 7.21
C VAL A 81 6.88 -11.61 7.33
N TRP A 82 5.56 -11.73 7.42
CA TRP A 82 4.65 -10.59 7.39
C TRP A 82 3.39 -10.83 8.22
N TYR A 83 2.67 -9.75 8.53
CA TYR A 83 1.34 -9.79 9.13
C TYR A 83 0.43 -8.77 8.44
N GLY A 84 -0.85 -9.11 8.30
CA GLY A 84 -1.84 -8.14 7.87
C GLY A 84 -3.25 -8.72 7.95
N LEU A 85 -4.12 -8.08 8.72
CA LEU A 85 -5.51 -8.48 8.86
C LEU A 85 -6.31 -7.99 7.65
N ARG A 86 -6.99 -8.87 6.92
CA ARG A 86 -7.73 -8.53 5.67
C ARG A 86 -6.85 -7.80 4.67
N THR A 87 -5.58 -8.18 4.66
CA THR A 87 -4.58 -7.63 3.76
C THR A 87 -4.29 -8.67 2.71
N ARG A 88 -4.32 -8.26 1.44
CA ARG A 88 -3.78 -9.07 0.34
C ARG A 88 -2.44 -8.50 -0.06
N ILE A 89 -1.49 -9.38 -0.37
CA ILE A 89 -0.23 -9.00 -0.97
C ILE A 89 -0.05 -9.75 -2.29
N LEU A 90 0.47 -9.06 -3.31
CA LEU A 90 0.97 -9.67 -4.53
C LEU A 90 2.48 -9.84 -4.40
N VAL A 91 2.98 -11.06 -4.51
CA VAL A 91 4.40 -11.34 -4.71
C VAL A 91 4.61 -11.54 -6.20
N ARG A 92 5.48 -10.72 -6.81
CA ARG A 92 5.87 -10.80 -8.21
C ARG A 92 7.36 -11.10 -8.30
N ILE A 93 7.72 -12.04 -9.16
CA ILE A 93 9.08 -12.49 -9.41
C ILE A 93 9.41 -12.21 -10.88
N ASP A 94 10.32 -11.28 -11.11
CA ASP A 94 10.79 -10.91 -12.43
C ASP A 94 12.17 -11.53 -12.67
N ALA A 95 12.29 -12.34 -13.73
CA ALA A 95 13.59 -12.72 -14.28
C ALA A 95 13.99 -11.63 -15.29
N GLY A 96 15.27 -11.35 -15.50
CA GLY A 96 15.71 -10.21 -16.35
C GLY A 96 15.16 -10.17 -17.81
N ASN A 97 14.41 -11.18 -18.25
CA ASN A 97 13.70 -11.27 -19.53
C ASN A 97 12.15 -11.13 -19.42
N GLY A 98 11.59 -10.86 -18.24
CA GLY A 98 10.15 -10.67 -18.02
C GLY A 98 9.62 -11.26 -16.71
N VAL A 99 8.30 -11.21 -16.55
CA VAL A 99 7.62 -11.74 -15.37
C VAL A 99 7.68 -13.26 -15.38
N SER A 100 8.25 -13.86 -14.34
CA SER A 100 8.35 -15.31 -14.19
C SER A 100 7.18 -15.89 -13.39
N GLU A 101 6.72 -15.21 -12.33
CA GLU A 101 5.60 -15.63 -11.50
C GLU A 101 4.92 -14.44 -10.81
N GLU A 102 3.60 -14.50 -10.66
CA GLU A 102 2.81 -13.61 -9.82
C GLU A 102 1.89 -14.43 -8.93
N LYS A 103 1.88 -14.15 -7.63
CA LYS A 103 1.05 -14.89 -6.67
C LYS A 103 0.50 -14.00 -5.58
N ILE A 104 -0.80 -14.09 -5.35
CA ILE A 104 -1.50 -13.34 -4.31
C ILE A 104 -1.58 -14.20 -3.04
N TYR A 105 -1.21 -13.60 -1.92
CA TYR A 105 -1.39 -14.15 -0.59
C TYR A 105 -2.36 -13.27 0.21
N SER A 106 -3.16 -13.89 1.06
CA SER A 106 -4.14 -13.20 1.89
C SER A 106 -3.86 -13.47 3.36
N GLY A 107 -3.97 -12.42 4.16
CA GLY A 107 -3.94 -12.54 5.61
C GLY A 107 -5.29 -13.01 6.17
N PRO A 108 -5.37 -13.26 7.48
CA PRO A 108 -6.61 -13.71 8.12
C PRO A 108 -7.71 -12.64 8.04
N SER A 109 -8.97 -13.06 8.10
CA SER A 109 -10.12 -12.15 8.16
C SER A 109 -10.45 -11.65 9.57
N THR A 110 -9.97 -12.34 10.62
CA THR A 110 -10.28 -12.05 12.03
C THR A 110 -9.02 -11.85 12.89
N VAL A 111 -9.17 -11.05 13.95
CA VAL A 111 -8.08 -10.66 14.88
C VAL A 111 -7.62 -11.81 15.79
N LEU A 112 -8.39 -12.92 15.85
CA LEU A 112 -8.06 -14.09 16.68
C LEU A 112 -6.76 -14.79 16.26
N VAL A 113 -6.22 -14.41 15.10
CA VAL A 113 -4.96 -14.90 14.57
C VAL A 113 -3.90 -13.79 14.69
N TRP A 114 -3.03 -13.92 15.69
CA TRP A 114 -1.89 -13.02 15.93
C TRP A 114 -0.55 -13.58 15.43
N TRP A 115 -0.55 -14.73 14.76
CA TRP A 115 0.69 -15.29 14.23
C TRP A 115 1.14 -14.55 12.96
N LYS A 116 2.46 -14.43 12.81
CA LYS A 116 3.08 -13.93 11.57
C LYS A 116 2.92 -14.99 10.48
N SER A 117 2.51 -14.55 9.30
CA SER A 117 2.52 -15.37 8.10
C SER A 117 3.95 -15.60 7.65
N ASN A 118 4.23 -16.83 7.20
CA ASN A 118 5.53 -17.22 6.66
C ASN A 118 5.30 -17.75 5.23
N THR A 119 5.44 -16.86 4.26
CA THR A 119 5.15 -17.13 2.85
C THR A 119 6.41 -17.60 2.14
N SER A 120 6.42 -18.84 1.65
CA SER A 120 7.54 -19.36 0.84
C SER A 120 7.44 -18.86 -0.60
N ILE A 121 8.58 -18.43 -1.14
CA ILE A 121 8.74 -18.00 -2.52
C ILE A 121 9.54 -19.08 -3.25
N SER A 122 8.97 -19.60 -4.33
CA SER A 122 9.60 -20.61 -5.18
C SER A 122 10.13 -19.96 -6.44
N PHE A 123 11.17 -20.54 -7.03
CA PHE A 123 11.80 -20.02 -8.24
C PHE A 123 11.75 -21.09 -9.34
N PRO A 124 11.48 -20.70 -10.60
CA PRO A 124 11.34 -21.65 -11.69
C PRO A 124 12.68 -22.19 -12.20
N SER A 125 13.78 -21.46 -11.98
CA SER A 125 15.12 -21.81 -12.49
C SER A 125 16.22 -21.18 -11.65
N GLU A 126 17.47 -21.57 -11.94
CA GLU A 126 18.65 -20.83 -11.48
C GLU A 126 18.69 -19.44 -12.13
N GLY A 127 19.29 -18.45 -11.46
CA GLY A 127 19.47 -17.10 -12.01
C GLY A 127 19.26 -15.96 -11.01
N ASP A 128 19.28 -14.74 -11.52
CA ASP A 128 19.01 -13.52 -10.74
C ASP A 128 17.53 -13.14 -10.90
N PHE A 129 16.87 -12.84 -9.79
CA PHE A 129 15.46 -12.50 -9.74
C PHE A 129 15.25 -11.21 -8.93
N ASP A 130 14.45 -10.30 -9.49
CA ASP A 130 13.90 -9.15 -8.79
C ASP A 130 12.54 -9.54 -8.23
N ILE A 131 12.36 -9.35 -6.93
CA ILE A 131 11.12 -9.67 -6.23
C ILE A 131 10.50 -8.39 -5.74
N SER A 132 9.23 -8.19 -6.07
CA SER A 132 8.42 -7.10 -5.51
C SER A 132 7.21 -7.65 -4.79
N VAL A 133 6.88 -7.02 -3.66
CA VAL A 133 5.74 -7.40 -2.83
C VAL A 133 4.87 -6.17 -2.66
N HIS A 134 3.64 -6.22 -3.17
CA HIS A 134 2.70 -5.11 -3.21
C HIS A 134 1.52 -5.36 -2.28
N LYS A 135 1.20 -4.42 -1.40
CA LYS A 135 -0.07 -4.42 -0.65
C LYS A 135 -1.19 -4.12 -1.63
N LEU A 136 -2.19 -4.99 -1.78
CA LEU A 136 -3.25 -4.77 -2.77
C LEU A 136 -4.46 -4.03 -2.22
N THR A 137 -4.67 -4.05 -0.90
CA THR A 137 -5.88 -3.55 -0.24
C THR A 137 -5.63 -2.28 0.56
N THR A 138 -6.63 -1.41 0.64
CA THR A 138 -6.70 -0.27 1.54
C THR A 138 -6.98 -0.71 2.97
N ALA A 139 -6.53 0.08 3.95
CA ALA A 139 -6.80 -0.20 5.36
C ALA A 139 -8.26 0.09 5.76
N ALA A 140 -8.91 -0.88 6.42
CA ALA A 140 -10.17 -0.68 7.13
C ALA A 140 -9.98 0.28 8.32
N PRO A 141 -10.96 1.15 8.69
CA PRO A 141 -12.37 1.14 8.29
C PRO A 141 -12.65 1.59 6.85
N PHE A 142 -11.72 2.29 6.22
CA PHE A 142 -11.97 3.03 4.97
C PHE A 142 -11.88 2.17 3.69
N GLY A 143 -11.60 0.88 3.85
CA GLY A 143 -11.84 -0.13 2.83
C GLY A 143 -12.74 -1.22 3.38
N MET A 144 -13.54 -1.87 2.54
CA MET A 144 -13.42 -3.32 2.41
C MET A 144 -13.71 -4.24 3.61
N GLY A 145 -14.39 -3.87 4.70
CA GLY A 145 -14.35 -4.71 5.91
C GLY A 145 -14.91 -4.05 7.17
N ILE A 146 -15.18 -4.82 8.22
CA ILE A 146 -15.45 -4.25 9.56
C ILE A 146 -14.13 -3.79 10.21
N GLY A 147 -13.61 -2.63 9.83
CA GLY A 147 -12.59 -1.92 10.60
C GLY A 147 -13.23 -0.74 11.33
N GLY A 148 -12.64 -0.30 12.43
CA GLY A 148 -13.12 0.81 13.27
C GLY A 148 -12.48 0.70 14.65
N ASP A 149 -12.84 1.56 15.60
CA ASP A 149 -12.27 1.55 16.96
C ASP A 149 -12.43 0.19 17.70
N VAL A 150 -13.29 -0.70 17.20
CA VAL A 150 -13.58 -2.03 17.75
C VAL A 150 -12.64 -3.13 17.20
N LEU A 151 -12.13 -3.01 15.96
CA LEU A 151 -11.29 -4.03 15.31
C LEU A 151 -10.05 -3.40 14.67
N LYS A 152 -8.89 -4.06 14.83
CA LYS A 152 -7.60 -3.54 14.33
C LYS A 152 -7.67 -3.16 12.83
N PRO A 153 -7.07 -2.04 12.43
CA PRO A 153 -7.02 -1.62 11.03
C PRO A 153 -6.24 -2.62 10.16
N SER A 154 -6.55 -2.67 8.87
CA SER A 154 -5.91 -3.56 7.89
C SER A 154 -4.56 -3.00 7.41
N LYS A 155 -3.60 -2.98 8.33
CA LYS A 155 -2.21 -2.63 8.09
C LYS A 155 -1.45 -3.83 7.53
N LEU A 156 -0.40 -3.56 6.76
CA LEU A 156 0.63 -4.52 6.38
C LEU A 156 1.86 -4.25 7.25
N GLU A 157 2.33 -5.28 7.95
CA GLU A 157 3.58 -5.27 8.70
C GLU A 157 4.53 -6.28 8.06
N ILE A 158 5.71 -5.82 7.67
CA ILE A 158 6.80 -6.65 7.13
C ILE A 158 7.87 -6.75 8.19
N TYR A 159 8.24 -7.97 8.56
CA TYR A 159 9.31 -8.22 9.54
C TYR A 159 10.63 -8.61 8.89
N GLY A 160 10.61 -8.96 7.60
CA GLY A 160 11.82 -9.26 6.84
C GLY A 160 11.69 -10.44 5.90
N VAL A 161 12.81 -10.78 5.27
CA VAL A 161 12.95 -11.88 4.32
C VAL A 161 14.04 -12.84 4.81
N GLN A 162 13.68 -14.11 4.98
CA GLN A 162 14.62 -15.20 5.24
C GLN A 162 15.12 -15.74 3.91
N ILE A 163 16.43 -15.70 3.69
CA ILE A 163 17.09 -16.24 2.50
C ILE A 163 18.08 -17.32 2.96
N GLY A 164 17.97 -18.52 2.42
CA GLY A 164 18.84 -19.63 2.75
C GLY A 164 19.00 -20.62 1.60
N GLY A 165 19.74 -21.69 1.89
CA GLY A 165 20.07 -22.70 0.89
C GLY A 165 21.12 -22.19 -0.09
N THR A 166 20.80 -22.24 -1.39
CA THR A 166 21.67 -21.77 -2.47
C THR A 166 21.39 -20.34 -2.91
N ALA A 167 20.41 -19.65 -2.30
CA ALA A 167 20.11 -18.27 -2.62
C ALA A 167 21.05 -17.29 -1.90
N ILE A 168 21.41 -16.22 -2.62
CA ILE A 168 22.25 -15.13 -2.10
C ILE A 168 21.53 -13.81 -2.36
N HIS A 169 21.44 -12.96 -1.35
CA HIS A 169 20.91 -11.60 -1.50
C HIS A 169 21.83 -10.74 -2.39
N LEU A 170 21.23 -10.00 -3.30
CA LEU A 170 21.92 -9.03 -4.16
C LEU A 170 21.41 -7.61 -3.85
N PRO A 171 22.23 -6.56 -4.08
CA PRO A 171 21.74 -5.19 -4.06
C PRO A 171 20.57 -5.00 -5.04
N VAL A 172 19.60 -4.17 -4.65
CA VAL A 172 18.57 -3.67 -5.56
C VAL A 172 19.21 -2.57 -6.40
N ASP A 173 19.57 -2.92 -7.64
CA ASP A 173 20.18 -1.97 -8.57
C ASP A 173 19.09 -1.24 -9.36
N ASN A 174 19.19 0.09 -9.43
CA ASN A 174 18.33 0.97 -10.24
C ASN A 174 16.84 0.97 -9.84
N PRO A 175 16.44 1.71 -8.79
CA PRO A 175 15.02 1.97 -8.55
C PRO A 175 14.37 2.61 -9.79
N PRO A 176 13.06 2.43 -10.02
CA PRO A 176 12.41 2.98 -11.21
C PRO A 176 12.64 4.51 -11.29
N PRO A 177 12.99 5.06 -12.46
CA PRO A 177 13.50 6.42 -12.59
C PRO A 177 12.44 7.50 -12.41
N LEU A 178 11.16 7.15 -12.60
CA LEU A 178 10.03 8.06 -12.46
C LEU A 178 9.27 7.75 -11.17
N ARG A 179 8.59 8.76 -10.62
CA ARG A 179 7.74 8.61 -9.43
C ARG A 179 6.37 9.21 -9.68
N PHE A 180 5.32 8.41 -9.49
CA PHE A 180 3.94 8.83 -9.60
C PHE A 180 3.27 8.82 -8.23
N ASP A 181 2.60 9.91 -7.87
CA ASP A 181 1.68 9.95 -6.74
C ASP A 181 0.25 9.85 -7.29
N ILE A 182 -0.52 8.87 -6.81
CA ILE A 182 -1.85 8.55 -7.35
C ILE A 182 -2.86 8.68 -6.22
N ILE A 183 -3.73 9.68 -6.34
CA ILE A 183 -4.69 10.08 -5.32
C ILE A 183 -6.09 9.82 -5.84
N GLY A 184 -6.95 9.20 -5.03
CA GLY A 184 -8.35 9.05 -5.44
C GLY A 184 -9.20 8.20 -4.52
N ALA A 185 -10.29 7.68 -5.08
CA ALA A 185 -11.30 6.95 -4.31
C ALA A 185 -11.24 5.43 -4.55
N SER A 186 -12.41 4.79 -4.70
CA SER A 186 -12.58 3.34 -4.89
C SER A 186 -11.86 2.82 -6.13
N ASP A 187 -12.05 3.48 -7.28
CA ASP A 187 -11.47 3.03 -8.56
C ASP A 187 -9.94 3.09 -8.52
N THR A 188 -9.40 4.10 -7.85
CA THR A 188 -7.97 4.26 -7.60
C THR A 188 -7.44 3.23 -6.60
N ALA A 189 -8.21 2.90 -5.55
CA ALA A 189 -7.87 1.84 -4.60
C ALA A 189 -7.95 0.44 -5.23
N GLY A 190 -8.57 0.31 -6.41
CA GLY A 190 -8.78 -0.97 -7.10
C GLY A 190 -9.92 -1.78 -6.52
N TYR A 191 -10.91 -1.10 -5.96
CA TYR A 191 -12.14 -1.70 -5.48
C TYR A 191 -12.80 -2.55 -6.57
N CYS A 192 -13.11 -3.82 -6.24
CA CYS A 192 -13.71 -4.82 -7.13
C CYS A 192 -12.95 -5.15 -8.43
N VAL A 193 -11.66 -4.82 -8.53
CA VAL A 193 -10.87 -5.12 -9.73
C VAL A 193 -10.67 -6.63 -9.94
N ASP A 194 -10.55 -7.41 -8.87
CA ASP A 194 -10.45 -8.88 -8.96
C ASP A 194 -11.82 -9.58 -8.95
N GLY A 195 -12.90 -8.82 -9.16
CA GLY A 195 -14.27 -9.31 -9.24
C GLY A 195 -15.22 -8.65 -8.24
N THR A 196 -16.45 -9.11 -8.22
CA THR A 196 -17.43 -8.72 -7.22
C THR A 196 -17.84 -9.97 -6.45
N PRO A 197 -18.14 -9.86 -5.16
CA PRO A 197 -18.74 -10.99 -4.48
C PRO A 197 -20.16 -11.20 -5.03
N GLU A 198 -20.45 -12.38 -5.58
CA GLU A 198 -21.82 -12.83 -5.89
C GLU A 198 -22.59 -13.15 -4.59
N THR A 199 -22.69 -12.18 -3.68
CA THR A 199 -23.17 -12.44 -2.31
C THR A 199 -24.03 -11.31 -1.77
N LEU A 200 -24.75 -11.59 -0.68
CA LEU A 200 -25.54 -10.62 0.08
C LEU A 200 -24.68 -9.43 0.54
N GLN A 201 -25.29 -8.26 0.70
CA GLN A 201 -24.65 -7.00 1.13
C GLN A 201 -23.75 -7.16 2.38
N THR A 202 -24.13 -8.03 3.31
CA THR A 202 -23.34 -8.33 4.53
C THR A 202 -22.03 -9.06 4.23
N SER A 203 -22.05 -10.05 3.34
CA SER A 203 -20.85 -10.75 2.88
C SER A 203 -19.93 -9.81 2.11
N TYR A 204 -20.50 -8.91 1.30
CA TYR A 204 -19.75 -7.86 0.65
C TYR A 204 -19.03 -6.95 1.65
N ILE A 205 -19.70 -6.45 2.70
CA ILE A 205 -19.07 -5.64 3.76
C ILE A 205 -17.95 -6.41 4.47
N LEU A 206 -18.10 -7.71 4.71
CA LEU A 206 -17.12 -8.50 5.45
C LEU A 206 -15.92 -8.95 4.61
N GLU A 207 -16.15 -9.21 3.32
CA GLU A 207 -15.21 -9.91 2.45
C GLU A 207 -14.81 -9.13 1.21
N GLY A 208 -15.32 -7.91 1.02
CA GLY A 208 -15.05 -7.09 -0.17
C GLY A 208 -13.56 -6.81 -0.38
N TRP A 209 -12.75 -6.77 0.69
CA TRP A 209 -11.29 -6.62 0.60
C TRP A 209 -10.64 -7.72 -0.23
N LYS A 210 -11.27 -8.91 -0.36
CA LYS A 210 -10.78 -10.02 -1.19
C LYS A 210 -10.74 -9.69 -2.68
N TYR A 211 -11.47 -8.67 -3.10
CA TYR A 211 -11.62 -8.29 -4.51
C TYR A 211 -10.93 -6.96 -4.85
N GLU A 212 -10.32 -6.32 -3.86
CA GLU A 212 -9.60 -5.08 -4.07
C GLU A 212 -8.17 -5.36 -4.57
N ASN A 213 -7.80 -4.72 -5.68
CA ASN A 213 -6.51 -4.89 -6.33
C ASN A 213 -6.03 -3.59 -6.98
N CYS A 214 -5.36 -2.76 -6.19
CA CYS A 214 -4.76 -1.52 -6.68
C CYS A 214 -3.68 -1.74 -7.76
N TYR A 215 -3.05 -2.92 -7.85
CA TYR A 215 -1.95 -3.20 -8.79
C TYR A 215 -2.44 -3.33 -10.24
N ARG A 216 -3.75 -3.51 -10.41
CA ARG A 216 -4.42 -3.68 -11.70
C ARG A 216 -5.28 -2.47 -12.11
N THR A 217 -5.20 -1.37 -11.36
CA THR A 217 -5.90 -0.12 -11.71
C THR A 217 -5.22 0.57 -12.89
N SER A 218 -5.94 1.48 -13.55
CA SER A 218 -5.40 2.28 -14.65
C SER A 218 -4.14 3.07 -14.24
N GLY A 219 -4.10 3.59 -13.02
CA GLY A 219 -2.93 4.28 -12.48
C GLY A 219 -1.70 3.36 -12.37
N SER A 220 -1.89 2.11 -11.92
CA SER A 220 -0.81 1.13 -11.79
C SER A 220 -0.35 0.62 -13.14
N VAL A 221 -1.28 0.39 -14.08
CA VAL A 221 -0.97 0.01 -15.46
C VAL A 221 -0.16 1.11 -16.15
N LEU A 222 -0.55 2.37 -15.96
CA LEU A 222 0.22 3.51 -16.48
C LEU A 222 1.63 3.55 -15.88
N ALA A 223 1.75 3.48 -14.56
CA ALA A 223 3.05 3.50 -13.89
C ALA A 223 3.97 2.35 -14.34
N GLN A 224 3.43 1.15 -14.53
CA GLN A 224 4.18 0.01 -15.08
C GLN A 224 4.68 0.30 -16.50
N GLY A 225 3.83 0.89 -17.35
CA GLY A 225 4.21 1.28 -18.72
C GLY A 225 5.34 2.31 -18.79
N PHE A 226 5.45 3.17 -17.77
CA PHE A 226 6.51 4.18 -17.64
C PHE A 226 7.70 3.73 -16.78
N ASN A 227 7.68 2.51 -16.24
CA ASN A 227 8.63 2.07 -15.22
C ASN A 227 8.75 3.11 -14.08
N ALA A 228 7.61 3.48 -13.49
CA ALA A 228 7.52 4.44 -12.42
C ALA A 228 7.28 3.74 -11.06
N GLN A 229 7.87 4.29 -10.01
CA GLN A 229 7.47 4.05 -8.63
C GLN A 229 6.08 4.64 -8.42
N VAL A 230 5.31 4.04 -7.54
CA VAL A 230 3.97 4.54 -7.19
C VAL A 230 3.87 4.83 -5.70
N ASN A 231 3.19 5.94 -5.40
CA ASN A 231 2.70 6.25 -4.07
C ASN A 231 1.19 6.46 -4.15
N TYR A 232 0.42 5.52 -3.60
CA TYR A 232 -1.03 5.58 -3.63
C TYR A 232 -1.60 6.23 -2.37
N GLN A 233 -2.56 7.12 -2.57
CA GLN A 233 -3.35 7.75 -1.52
C GLN A 233 -4.80 7.60 -1.90
N ALA A 234 -5.32 6.39 -1.69
CA ALA A 234 -6.64 6.02 -2.16
C ALA A 234 -7.42 5.20 -1.15
N ALA A 235 -8.69 5.54 -1.00
CA ALA A 235 -9.63 4.78 -0.18
C ALA A 235 -11.04 4.87 -0.73
N SER A 236 -11.77 3.76 -0.63
CA SER A 236 -13.11 3.65 -1.19
C SER A 236 -14.07 4.62 -0.51
N GLY A 237 -14.93 5.26 -1.30
CA GLY A 237 -15.91 6.22 -0.80
C GLY A 237 -15.36 7.60 -0.40
N MET A 238 -14.05 7.83 -0.46
CA MET A 238 -13.48 9.15 -0.18
C MET A 238 -13.84 10.17 -1.28
N GLY A 239 -14.22 11.37 -0.88
CA GLY A 239 -14.38 12.51 -1.79
C GLY A 239 -13.40 13.64 -1.51
N LEU A 240 -13.68 14.79 -2.12
CA LEU A 240 -12.92 16.03 -1.96
C LEU A 240 -13.57 16.95 -0.91
N THR A 241 -14.84 17.29 -1.09
CA THR A 241 -15.67 18.07 -0.18
C THR A 241 -16.45 17.17 0.77
N GLN A 242 -16.89 16.01 0.29
CA GLN A 242 -17.67 15.05 1.09
C GLN A 242 -17.48 13.61 0.62
N ASN A 243 -17.55 12.67 1.56
CA ASN A 243 -17.48 11.24 1.26
C ASN A 243 -18.79 10.72 0.67
N ALA A 244 -18.75 9.54 0.06
CA ALA A 244 -19.93 8.83 -0.42
C ALA A 244 -20.94 8.65 0.73
N MET A 245 -22.24 8.78 0.43
CA MET A 245 -23.29 8.70 1.43
C MET A 245 -23.06 9.68 2.60
N ALA A 246 -22.74 10.95 2.30
CA ALA A 246 -22.40 11.95 3.32
C ALA A 246 -23.49 12.16 4.38
N SER A 247 -24.74 11.84 4.05
CA SER A 247 -25.87 11.82 5.00
C SER A 247 -25.77 10.71 6.06
N GLN A 248 -24.86 9.76 5.91
CA GLN A 248 -24.60 8.63 6.79
C GLN A 248 -23.15 8.66 7.28
N GLU A 249 -22.73 9.79 7.88
CA GLU A 249 -21.36 10.05 8.35
C GLU A 249 -20.78 8.91 9.21
N TRP A 250 -21.59 8.16 9.95
CA TRP A 250 -21.14 7.01 10.74
C TRP A 250 -20.48 5.89 9.91
N GLN A 251 -20.66 5.86 8.58
CA GLN A 251 -20.06 4.84 7.70
C GLN A 251 -18.61 5.15 7.31
N LEU A 252 -18.33 6.39 6.87
CA LEU A 252 -17.01 6.79 6.33
C LEU A 252 -16.34 7.91 7.13
N GLY A 253 -17.05 8.51 8.08
CA GLY A 253 -16.60 9.66 8.85
C GLY A 253 -16.67 10.98 8.06
N PRO A 254 -16.38 12.10 8.74
CA PRO A 254 -16.45 13.45 8.16
C PRO A 254 -15.20 13.85 7.36
N LEU A 255 -14.08 13.16 7.56
CA LEU A 255 -12.81 13.53 6.94
C LEU A 255 -12.77 13.10 5.48
N SER A 256 -12.33 13.98 4.59
CA SER A 256 -12.20 13.70 3.16
C SER A 256 -10.73 13.50 2.76
N MET A 257 -10.45 13.13 1.50
CA MET A 257 -9.07 12.80 1.07
C MET A 257 -8.02 13.90 1.40
N PRO A 258 -8.30 15.21 1.26
CA PRO A 258 -7.39 16.28 1.71
C PRO A 258 -6.94 16.18 3.17
N ASP A 259 -7.76 15.63 4.07
CA ASP A 259 -7.42 15.46 5.49
C ASP A 259 -6.46 14.29 5.73
N TYR A 260 -6.40 13.33 4.81
CA TYR A 260 -5.55 12.14 4.90
C TYR A 260 -4.26 12.27 4.09
N ILE A 261 -4.21 13.15 3.09
CA ILE A 261 -3.10 13.24 2.14
C ILE A 261 -1.74 13.55 2.78
N ASN A 262 -1.72 14.12 3.98
CA ASN A 262 -0.48 14.38 4.71
C ASN A 262 -0.03 13.21 5.61
N ARG A 263 -0.76 12.09 5.65
CA ARG A 263 -0.46 10.99 6.57
C ARG A 263 0.45 9.93 5.95
N THR A 264 1.44 9.46 6.71
CA THR A 264 2.23 8.27 6.33
C THR A 264 1.37 7.02 6.45
N LEU A 265 0.61 6.89 7.54
CA LEU A 265 -0.41 5.87 7.69
C LEU A 265 -1.78 6.56 7.73
N MET A 266 -2.66 6.24 6.78
CA MET A 266 -4.03 6.77 6.71
C MET A 266 -4.76 6.65 8.06
N THR A 267 -4.59 5.52 8.73
CA THR A 267 -5.27 5.17 9.99
C THR A 267 -4.61 5.78 11.24
N ASP A 268 -3.47 6.45 11.11
CA ASP A 268 -2.80 7.13 12.21
C ASP A 268 -2.69 8.63 11.95
N LYS A 269 -3.56 9.41 12.61
CA LYS A 269 -3.59 10.87 12.48
C LYS A 269 -2.31 11.58 12.94
N THR A 270 -1.48 10.93 13.75
CA THR A 270 -0.22 11.51 14.27
C THR A 270 0.97 11.24 13.36
N SER A 271 0.81 10.30 12.42
CA SER A 271 1.86 9.89 11.51
C SER A 271 1.82 10.76 10.25
N LEU A 272 2.66 11.79 10.20
CA LEU A 272 2.77 12.69 9.06
C LEU A 272 3.85 12.24 8.08
N TRP A 273 3.59 12.40 6.78
CA TRP A 273 4.52 12.07 5.72
C TRP A 273 5.64 13.12 5.62
N PRO A 274 6.92 12.74 5.75
CA PRO A 274 8.02 13.69 5.72
C PRO A 274 8.34 14.06 4.26
N TYR A 275 7.52 14.89 3.63
CA TYR A 275 7.67 15.24 2.22
C TYR A 275 9.07 15.77 1.87
N SER A 276 9.74 16.47 2.78
CA SER A 276 11.12 16.97 2.59
C SER A 276 12.18 15.87 2.47
N GLU A 277 11.90 14.66 2.94
CA GLU A 277 12.80 13.51 2.87
C GLU A 277 12.60 12.69 1.59
N HIS A 278 11.59 13.02 0.79
CA HIS A 278 11.25 12.30 -0.43
C HIS A 278 11.27 13.23 -1.65
N PRO A 279 11.88 12.81 -2.78
CA PRO A 279 11.81 13.58 -4.01
C PRO A 279 10.36 13.82 -4.45
N ALA A 280 10.09 15.03 -4.95
CA ALA A 280 8.81 15.34 -5.57
C ALA A 280 8.53 14.37 -6.74
N PRO A 281 7.27 13.93 -6.92
CA PRO A 281 6.91 13.06 -8.02
C PRO A 281 7.07 13.78 -9.37
N ASP A 282 7.23 12.99 -10.42
CA ASP A 282 7.15 13.48 -11.81
C ASP A 282 5.70 13.78 -12.20
N LEU A 283 4.78 12.96 -11.71
CA LEU A 283 3.35 13.02 -12.04
C LEU A 283 2.51 12.79 -10.78
N VAL A 284 1.50 13.63 -10.60
CA VAL A 284 0.43 13.44 -9.63
C VAL A 284 -0.87 13.21 -10.39
N LEU A 285 -1.50 12.07 -10.18
CA LEU A 285 -2.83 11.78 -10.72
C LEU A 285 -3.87 12.00 -9.62
N VAL A 286 -4.87 12.85 -9.88
CA VAL A 286 -5.95 13.14 -8.92
C VAL A 286 -7.28 12.68 -9.49
N SER A 287 -7.85 11.63 -8.92
CA SER A 287 -9.18 11.11 -9.28
C SER A 287 -10.14 11.24 -8.10
N LEU A 288 -10.68 12.45 -7.94
CA LEU A 288 -11.64 12.84 -6.90
C LEU A 288 -12.77 13.65 -7.54
N GLY A 289 -13.91 13.76 -6.86
CA GLY A 289 -15.14 14.34 -7.39
C GLY A 289 -16.24 13.31 -7.60
N GLY A 290 -15.87 12.06 -7.90
CA GLY A 290 -16.82 10.96 -8.08
C GLY A 290 -17.79 10.83 -6.90
N ASN A 291 -17.29 10.75 -5.67
CA ASN A 291 -18.14 10.62 -4.49
C ASN A 291 -18.78 11.93 -4.04
N ASP A 292 -18.32 13.08 -4.52
CA ASP A 292 -18.90 14.38 -4.20
C ASP A 292 -20.20 14.63 -4.98
N TYR A 293 -20.30 14.05 -6.19
CA TYR A 293 -21.46 14.20 -7.08
C TYR A 293 -22.28 12.93 -7.26
N ASN A 294 -21.64 11.76 -7.16
CA ASN A 294 -22.30 10.46 -7.19
C ASN A 294 -22.59 10.03 -5.75
N HIS A 295 -23.69 9.30 -5.54
CA HIS A 295 -24.13 8.81 -4.22
C HIS A 295 -24.57 9.89 -3.21
N GLN A 296 -24.85 11.12 -3.67
CA GLN A 296 -25.29 12.22 -2.80
C GLN A 296 -26.77 12.61 -2.94
N GLY A 297 -27.48 12.04 -3.91
CA GLY A 297 -28.84 12.50 -4.25
C GLY A 297 -28.82 13.99 -4.63
N ASP A 298 -29.61 14.80 -3.92
CA ASP A 298 -29.68 16.25 -4.10
C ASP A 298 -28.65 17.02 -3.27
N ASN A 299 -27.90 16.35 -2.38
CA ASN A 299 -26.91 16.96 -1.50
C ASN A 299 -25.52 17.06 -2.16
N VAL A 300 -25.45 17.63 -3.36
CA VAL A 300 -24.19 17.85 -4.08
C VAL A 300 -23.61 19.23 -3.77
N PRO A 301 -22.29 19.42 -3.75
CA PRO A 301 -21.69 20.73 -3.54
C PRO A 301 -22.00 21.65 -4.73
N SER A 302 -22.06 22.96 -4.47
CA SER A 302 -22.05 23.95 -5.54
C SER A 302 -20.69 23.99 -6.26
N ASP A 303 -20.66 24.50 -7.48
CA ASP A 303 -19.41 24.70 -8.23
C ASP A 303 -18.41 25.56 -7.47
N ALA A 304 -18.89 26.60 -6.77
CA ALA A 304 -18.02 27.47 -5.98
C ALA A 304 -17.35 26.72 -4.82
N GLU A 305 -18.10 25.87 -4.11
CA GLU A 305 -17.57 25.05 -3.01
C GLU A 305 -16.58 24.01 -3.52
N PHE A 306 -16.94 23.30 -4.59
CA PHE A 306 -16.08 22.28 -5.18
C PHE A 306 -14.79 22.88 -5.75
N ASN A 307 -14.88 23.97 -6.51
CA ASN A 307 -13.72 24.67 -7.07
C ASN A 307 -12.76 25.15 -5.97
N ALA A 308 -13.29 25.74 -4.90
CA ALA A 308 -12.47 26.20 -3.78
C ALA A 308 -11.76 25.04 -3.06
N ALA A 309 -12.44 23.90 -2.88
CA ALA A 309 -11.84 22.71 -2.28
C ALA A 309 -10.77 22.09 -3.19
N TYR A 310 -11.00 22.06 -4.50
CA TYR A 310 -10.05 21.51 -5.47
C TYR A 310 -8.80 22.38 -5.56
N GLU A 311 -8.96 23.70 -5.65
CA GLU A 311 -7.85 24.65 -5.62
C GLU A 311 -7.03 24.49 -4.33
N LYS A 312 -7.70 24.34 -3.18
CA LYS A 312 -7.01 24.07 -1.91
C LYS A 312 -6.19 22.79 -1.95
N LEU A 313 -6.73 21.69 -2.51
CA LEU A 313 -6.00 20.43 -2.67
C LEU A 313 -4.77 20.60 -3.58
N LEU A 314 -4.93 21.25 -4.73
CA LEU A 314 -3.82 21.48 -5.67
C LEU A 314 -2.71 22.33 -5.05
N LEU A 315 -3.08 23.42 -4.35
CA LEU A 315 -2.11 24.23 -3.60
C LEU A 315 -1.43 23.41 -2.49
N GLN A 316 -2.18 22.57 -1.79
CA GLN A 316 -1.62 21.68 -0.76
C GLN A 316 -0.58 20.72 -1.33
N LEU A 317 -0.81 20.17 -2.53
CA LEU A 317 0.18 19.33 -3.22
C LEU A 317 1.45 20.11 -3.57
N PHE A 318 1.33 21.31 -4.15
CA PHE A 318 2.50 22.14 -4.45
C PHE A 318 3.27 22.55 -3.19
N MET A 319 2.57 22.85 -2.09
CA MET A 319 3.22 23.16 -0.80
C MET A 319 3.98 21.96 -0.25
N HIS A 320 3.37 20.77 -0.26
CA HIS A 320 4.01 19.54 0.22
C HIS A 320 5.32 19.24 -0.49
N TYR A 321 5.40 19.47 -1.81
CA TYR A 321 6.61 19.24 -2.58
C TYR A 321 7.57 20.45 -2.62
N GLY A 322 7.35 21.46 -1.78
CA GLY A 322 8.26 22.62 -1.64
C GLY A 322 8.27 23.56 -2.85
N VAL A 323 7.23 23.49 -3.70
CA VAL A 323 7.04 24.41 -4.85
C VAL A 323 6.44 25.72 -4.39
N VAL A 324 5.62 25.69 -3.33
CA VAL A 324 5.02 26.87 -2.70
C VAL A 324 5.37 26.86 -1.22
N ASN A 325 5.94 27.95 -0.71
CA ASN A 325 6.20 28.11 0.70
C ASN A 325 4.90 28.45 1.46
N GLU A 326 4.90 28.31 2.79
CA GLU A 326 3.72 28.65 3.62
C GLU A 326 3.26 30.11 3.45
N ASP A 327 4.19 31.02 3.15
CA ASP A 327 3.91 32.44 2.85
C ASP A 327 3.44 32.70 1.42
N LYS A 328 3.17 31.64 0.65
CA LYS A 328 2.75 31.63 -0.76
C LYS A 328 3.80 32.15 -1.75
N THR A 329 5.07 32.22 -1.36
CA THR A 329 6.17 32.46 -2.32
C THR A 329 6.56 31.17 -3.04
N ILE A 330 7.17 31.30 -4.22
CA ILE A 330 7.66 30.15 -5.00
C ILE A 330 8.92 29.59 -4.34
N GLY A 331 8.89 28.30 -4.01
CA GLY A 331 10.00 27.54 -3.46
C GLY A 331 10.92 26.96 -4.53
N GLN A 332 11.86 26.10 -4.12
CA GLN A 332 12.83 25.45 -5.01
C GLN A 332 12.48 23.99 -5.35
N GLY A 333 11.32 23.52 -4.88
CA GLY A 333 10.83 22.19 -5.18
C GLY A 333 10.64 21.97 -6.68
N LYS A 334 10.89 20.73 -7.13
CA LYS A 334 10.54 20.32 -8.49
C LYS A 334 9.02 20.38 -8.62
N ILE A 335 8.55 21.07 -9.67
CA ILE A 335 7.12 21.20 -9.98
C ILE A 335 6.63 19.87 -10.57
N PRO A 336 5.75 19.12 -9.87
CA PRO A 336 5.18 17.91 -10.45
C PRO A 336 4.19 18.30 -11.55
N LYS A 337 4.05 17.45 -12.58
CA LYS A 337 2.86 17.55 -13.45
C LYS A 337 1.67 17.01 -12.66
N ILE A 338 0.58 17.75 -12.56
CA ILE A 338 -0.65 17.28 -11.92
C ILE A 338 -1.70 17.08 -13.01
N VAL A 339 -2.33 15.90 -13.03
CA VAL A 339 -3.41 15.58 -13.97
C VAL A 339 -4.63 15.13 -13.18
N SER A 340 -5.67 15.95 -13.24
CA SER A 340 -6.99 15.65 -12.70
C SER A 340 -7.73 14.71 -13.65
N ILE A 341 -8.16 13.55 -13.14
CA ILE A 341 -8.85 12.54 -13.92
C ILE A 341 -10.34 12.61 -13.59
N CYS A 342 -11.17 12.63 -14.62
CA CYS A 342 -12.60 12.38 -14.51
C CYS A 342 -13.07 11.26 -15.45
N GLY A 343 -14.25 10.71 -15.20
CA GLY A 343 -14.80 9.52 -15.87
C GLY A 343 -14.71 8.26 -14.99
N GLN A 344 -14.09 8.42 -13.82
CA GLN A 344 -14.03 7.41 -12.76
C GLN A 344 -15.18 7.64 -11.76
N GLY A 345 -15.77 6.55 -11.30
CA GLY A 345 -16.91 6.54 -10.40
C GLY A 345 -17.62 5.19 -10.46
N SER A 346 -18.00 4.67 -9.30
CA SER A 346 -18.93 3.54 -9.25
C SER A 346 -20.22 3.98 -9.95
N PRO A 347 -20.72 3.22 -10.96
CA PRO A 347 -22.03 3.52 -11.50
C PRO A 347 -22.99 3.45 -10.32
N ASN A 348 -23.80 4.49 -10.13
CA ASN A 348 -24.83 4.46 -9.12
C ASN A 348 -25.63 3.15 -9.29
N GLU A 349 -25.79 2.37 -8.23
CA GLU A 349 -26.56 1.11 -8.24
C GLU A 349 -28.08 1.34 -8.38
N GLY A 350 -28.46 2.49 -8.96
CA GLY A 350 -29.82 2.95 -9.23
C GLY A 350 -29.97 3.46 -10.67
N THR A 351 -30.78 4.51 -10.87
CA THR A 351 -31.19 4.97 -12.21
C THR A 351 -30.26 5.99 -12.88
N ASP A 352 -29.30 6.57 -12.15
CA ASP A 352 -28.34 7.57 -12.67
C ASP A 352 -26.92 7.00 -12.77
N GLN A 353 -26.63 6.28 -13.86
CA GLN A 353 -25.33 5.63 -14.10
C GLN A 353 -24.28 6.56 -14.73
N ASN A 354 -24.45 7.88 -14.66
CA ASN A 354 -23.57 8.81 -15.35
C ASN A 354 -22.23 9.01 -14.61
N ARG A 355 -21.25 8.16 -14.92
CA ARG A 355 -19.86 8.28 -14.42
C ARG A 355 -19.19 9.61 -14.79
N CYS A 356 -19.70 10.30 -15.79
CA CYS A 356 -19.19 11.60 -16.24
C CYS A 356 -19.85 12.79 -15.55
N ARG A 357 -20.81 12.58 -14.63
CA ARG A 357 -21.43 13.65 -13.84
C ARG A 357 -20.41 14.60 -13.17
N PRO A 358 -19.34 14.13 -12.52
CA PRO A 358 -18.34 15.03 -11.93
C PRO A 358 -17.48 15.81 -12.96
N CYS A 359 -17.51 15.46 -14.24
CA CYS A 359 -16.50 15.93 -15.21
C CYS A 359 -16.53 17.42 -15.52
N PRO A 360 -17.69 18.05 -15.77
CA PRO A 360 -17.76 19.50 -15.93
C PRO A 360 -17.25 20.25 -14.69
N HIS A 361 -17.46 19.69 -13.49
CA HIS A 361 -17.03 20.29 -12.24
C HIS A 361 -15.50 20.17 -12.03
N VAL A 362 -14.90 19.02 -12.35
CA VAL A 362 -13.45 18.83 -12.30
C VAL A 362 -12.74 19.72 -13.34
N GLU A 363 -13.26 19.77 -14.56
CA GLU A 363 -12.76 20.68 -15.62
C GLU A 363 -12.84 22.15 -15.18
N GLY A 364 -14.01 22.58 -14.70
CA GLY A 364 -14.21 23.94 -14.20
C GLY A 364 -13.28 24.28 -13.04
N ALA A 365 -13.05 23.35 -12.12
CA ALA A 365 -12.14 23.54 -10.99
C ALA A 365 -10.67 23.69 -11.43
N VAL A 366 -10.22 22.88 -12.39
CA VAL A 366 -8.86 22.99 -12.95
C VAL A 366 -8.68 24.29 -13.73
N GLN A 367 -9.63 24.65 -14.59
CA GLN A 367 -9.61 25.93 -15.29
C GLN A 367 -9.59 27.09 -14.29
N LYS A 368 -10.39 27.00 -13.21
CA LYS A 368 -10.41 28.04 -12.19
C LYS A 368 -9.08 28.17 -11.45
N PHE A 369 -8.44 27.06 -11.14
CA PHE A 369 -7.09 27.04 -10.58
C PHE A 369 -6.10 27.74 -11.53
N GLN A 370 -6.14 27.41 -12.83
CA GLN A 370 -5.28 28.01 -13.85
C GLN A 370 -5.53 29.51 -14.04
N GLU A 371 -6.76 30.01 -13.84
CA GLU A 371 -7.09 31.44 -13.87
C GLU A 371 -6.58 32.17 -12.62
N ASN A 372 -6.73 31.55 -11.45
CA ASN A 372 -6.39 32.16 -10.16
C ASN A 372 -4.88 32.16 -9.88
N ASN A 373 -4.14 31.29 -10.56
CA ASN A 373 -2.70 31.10 -10.36
C ASN A 373 -1.96 31.41 -11.67
N ALA A 374 -0.70 31.83 -11.59
CA ALA A 374 0.08 32.21 -12.77
C ALA A 374 1.38 31.41 -12.87
N GLY A 375 1.99 31.42 -14.06
CA GLY A 375 3.30 30.83 -14.30
C GLY A 375 3.28 29.30 -14.28
N ASP A 376 4.38 28.72 -13.80
CA ASP A 376 4.64 27.30 -13.95
C ASP A 376 3.64 26.39 -13.22
N MET A 377 3.04 26.86 -12.13
CA MET A 377 2.00 26.10 -11.42
C MET A 377 0.73 25.93 -12.26
N ALA A 378 0.28 26.99 -12.91
CA ALA A 378 -0.90 26.93 -13.77
C ALA A 378 -0.66 25.99 -14.97
N ILE A 379 0.54 26.05 -15.56
CA ILE A 379 0.93 25.20 -16.70
C ILE A 379 1.10 23.72 -16.27
N ALA A 380 1.46 23.48 -15.01
CA ALA A 380 1.69 22.15 -14.47
C ALA A 380 0.41 21.35 -14.20
N VAL A 381 -0.77 21.98 -14.09
CA VAL A 381 -2.04 21.30 -13.83
C VAL A 381 -2.83 21.14 -15.13
N ASP A 382 -3.26 19.92 -15.44
CA ASP A 382 -4.16 19.58 -16.54
C ASP A 382 -5.31 18.70 -16.06
N TYR A 383 -6.29 18.45 -16.93
CA TYR A 383 -7.34 17.46 -16.73
C TYR A 383 -7.49 16.54 -17.94
N ILE A 384 -7.95 15.31 -17.69
CA ILE A 384 -8.30 14.35 -18.73
C ILE A 384 -9.63 13.65 -18.39
N PHE A 385 -10.35 13.26 -19.45
CA PHE A 385 -11.52 12.39 -19.36
C PHE A 385 -11.14 11.00 -19.81
N ILE A 386 -11.61 9.99 -19.07
CA ILE A 386 -11.41 8.57 -19.41
C ILE A 386 -12.72 7.81 -19.59
#